data_AF-A0A2D8WVX9-F1
#
_entry.id   AF-A0A2D8WVX9-F1
#
_cell.length_a   1.000
_cell.length_b   1.000
_cell.length_c   1.000
_cell.angle_alpha   90.00
_cell.angle_beta   90.00
_cell.angle_gamma   90.00
#
_symmetry.space_group_name_H-M   'P 1'
#
loop_
_entity.id
_entity.type
_entity.pdbx_description
1 polymer ?
#
loop_
_entity_poly.entity_id
_entity_poly.type
_entity_poly.pdbx_seq_one_letter_code
_entity_poly.pdbx_strand_id
1 'polypeptide(L)' 'MSAALHGHCLCGDVAITLRDWTPEISVCHCSMCRRAGGGLMGGFVAPADAVAVTG' A
#
# COMPACT_ATOMS: atom_id res chain seq x y z
N MET A 1 -1.70 -3.00 -19.37
CA MET A 1 -0.78 -2.29 -18.46
C MET A 1 -1.63 -1.36 -17.61
N SER A 2 -1.78 -1.65 -16.33
CA SER A 2 -2.48 -0.74 -15.42
C SER A 2 -1.66 0.54 -15.29
N ALA A 3 -2.33 1.70 -15.28
CA ALA A 3 -1.65 2.97 -15.05
C ALA A 3 -0.95 2.98 -13.68
N ALA A 4 0.09 3.80 -13.53
CA ALA A 4 0.81 3.95 -12.27
C ALA A 4 -0.13 4.45 -11.16
N LEU A 5 -0.05 3.82 -9.99
CA LEU A 5 -0.80 4.20 -8.80
C LEU A 5 0.06 5.14 -7.94
N HIS A 6 -0.54 6.23 -7.48
CA HIS A 6 0.13 7.24 -6.66
C HIS A 6 -0.53 7.31 -5.27
N GLY A 7 0.31 7.39 -4.23
CA GLY A 7 -0.11 7.52 -2.84
C GLY A 7 0.85 8.39 -2.04
N HIS A 8 0.47 8.75 -0.83
CA HIS A 8 1.29 9.56 0.08
C HIS A 8 0.98 9.23 1.54
N CYS A 9 1.90 9.56 2.45
CA CYS A 9 1.61 9.51 3.89
C CYS A 9 0.59 10.59 4.26
N LEU A 10 -0.15 10.38 5.36
CA LEU A 10 -1.03 11.40 5.93
C LEU A 10 -0.28 12.69 6.34
N CYS A 11 1.03 12.60 6.54
CA CYS A 11 1.88 13.75 6.80
C CYS A 11 2.13 14.66 5.58
N GLY A 12 1.97 14.14 4.36
CA GLY A 12 2.31 14.84 3.11
C GLY A 12 3.78 14.74 2.69
N ASP A 13 4.71 14.42 3.58
CA ASP A 13 6.16 14.43 3.28
C ASP A 13 6.63 13.24 2.43
N VAL A 14 5.91 12.12 2.49
CA VAL A 14 6.28 10.88 1.79
C VAL A 14 5.36 10.66 0.59
N ALA A 15 5.96 10.45 -0.58
CA ALA A 15 5.27 10.07 -1.82
C ALA A 15 5.63 8.64 -2.22
N ILE A 16 4.64 7.89 -2.70
CA ILE A 16 4.75 6.50 -3.13
C ILE A 16 4.21 6.40 -4.56
N THR A 17 5.00 5.84 -5.46
CA THR A 17 4.61 5.53 -6.84
C THR A 17 4.74 4.05 -7.10
N LEU A 18 3.71 3.47 -7.69
CA LEU A 18 3.61 2.03 -7.88
C LEU A 18 3.28 1.68 -9.33
N ARG A 19 4.08 0.79 -9.91
CA ARG A 19 3.88 0.21 -11.24
C ARG A 19 3.53 -1.28 -11.11
N ASP A 20 3.00 -1.87 -12.17
CA ASP A 20 2.76 -3.32 -12.28
C ASP A 20 2.05 -3.95 -11.07
N TRP A 21 0.99 -3.29 -10.60
CA TRP A 21 0.19 -3.70 -9.45
C TRP A 21 -1.06 -4.48 -9.83
N THR A 22 -1.52 -5.34 -8.92
CA THR A 22 -2.78 -6.08 -9.07
C THR A 22 -3.92 -5.33 -8.37
N PRO A 23 -5.12 -5.25 -8.98
CA PRO A 23 -6.27 -4.60 -8.37
C PRO A 23 -6.88 -5.38 -7.20
N GLU A 24 -6.41 -6.61 -6.95
CA GLU A 24 -6.84 -7.40 -5.82
C GLU A 24 -6.27 -6.85 -4.51
N ILE A 25 -7.17 -6.57 -3.56
CA ILE A 25 -6.83 -6.13 -2.21
C ILE A 25 -7.14 -7.27 -1.25
N SER A 26 -6.13 -7.72 -0.52
CA SER A 26 -6.27 -8.62 0.61
C SER A 26 -6.63 -7.84 1.87
N VAL A 27 -7.51 -8.40 2.70
CA VAL A 27 -7.90 -7.82 3.98
C VAL A 27 -7.45 -8.72 5.12
N CYS A 28 -6.50 -8.23 5.91
CA CYS A 28 -6.03 -8.90 7.11
C CYS A 28 -6.88 -8.50 8.32
N HIS A 29 -7.36 -9.52 9.05
CA HIS A 29 -8.24 -9.39 10.22
C HIS A 29 -7.63 -9.98 11.50
N CYS A 30 -6.34 -10.34 11.48
CA CYS A 30 -5.69 -10.92 12.65
C CYS A 30 -5.61 -9.90 13.80
N SER A 31 -5.40 -10.40 15.02
CA SER A 31 -5.32 -9.55 16.22
C SER A 31 -4.19 -8.52 16.14
N MET A 32 -3.08 -8.84 15.49
CA MET A 32 -1.96 -7.91 15.30
C MET A 32 -2.37 -6.72 14.43
N CYS A 33 -2.92 -6.98 13.24
CA CYS A 33 -3.36 -5.93 12.32
C CYS A 33 -4.50 -5.07 12.91
N ARG A 34 -5.45 -5.71 13.60
CA ARG A 34 -6.53 -5.00 14.31
C ARG A 34 -6.01 -4.06 15.40
N ARG A 35 -4.99 -4.48 16.14
CA ARG A 35 -4.39 -3.65 17.20
C ARG A 35 -3.53 -2.53 16.65
N ALA A 36 -2.74 -2.80 15.60
CA ALA A 36 -1.84 -1.81 15.02
C ALA A 36 -2.60 -0.71 14.25
N GLY A 37 -3.59 -1.09 13.45
CA GLY A 37 -4.33 -0.18 12.58
C GLY A 37 -5.69 0.27 13.12
N GLY A 38 -6.10 -0.19 14.31
CA GLY A 38 -7.42 0.12 14.88
C GLY A 38 -8.61 -0.53 14.14
N GLY A 39 -8.36 -1.47 13.21
CA GLY A 39 -9.39 -2.06 12.37
C GLY A 39 -8.85 -3.13 11.42
N LEU A 40 -9.63 -3.46 10.38
CA LEU A 40 -9.17 -4.34 9.31
C LEU A 40 -8.08 -3.63 8.50
N MET A 41 -7.01 -4.34 8.15
CA MET A 41 -5.93 -3.78 7.34
C MET A 41 -6.00 -4.32 5.92
N GLY A 42 -6.17 -3.42 4.95
CA GLY A 42 -6.12 -3.73 3.52
C GLY A 42 -4.72 -3.58 2.95
N GLY A 43 -4.35 -4.43 2.01
CA GLY A 43 -3.09 -4.33 1.28
C GLY A 43 -3.10 -5.19 0.03
N PHE A 44 -2.09 -5.03 -0.81
CA PHE A 44 -1.86 -5.83 -2.01
C PHE A 44 -0.37 -6.17 -2.10
N VAL A 45 -0.03 -7.13 -2.95
CA VAL A 45 1.36 -7.50 -3.21
C VAL A 45 1.85 -6.76 -4.45
N ALA A 46 3.06 -6.20 -4.36
CA ALA A 46 3.75 -5.63 -5.49
C ALA A 46 5.24 -6.02 -5.47
N PRO A 47 5.86 -6.25 -6.65
CA PRO A 47 7.30 -6.43 -6.74
C PRO A 47 8.04 -5.21 -6.17
N ALA A 48 9.12 -5.42 -5.42
CA ALA A 48 9.82 -4.33 -4.73
C ALA A 48 10.41 -3.29 -5.71
N ASP A 49 10.87 -3.75 -6.87
CA ASP A 49 11.40 -2.90 -7.97
C ASP A 49 10.31 -2.11 -8.71
N ALA A 50 9.03 -2.47 -8.49
CA ALA A 50 7.88 -1.74 -9.01
C ALA A 50 7.41 -0.61 -8.07
N VAL A 51 8.01 -0.49 -6.87
CA VAL A 51 7.68 0.52 -5.86
C VAL A 51 8.79 1.57 -5.76
N ALA A 52 8.43 2.85 -5.91
CA ALA A 52 9.31 3.97 -5.62
C ALA A 52 8.75 4.77 -4.44
N VAL A 53 9.62 5.11 -3.48
CA VAL A 53 9.28 5.93 -2.30
C VAL A 53 10.26 7.08 -2.21
N THR A 54 9.75 8.29 -1.98
CA THR A 54 10.54 9.52 -1.80
C THR A 54 10.01 10.34 -0.64
N GLY A 55 10.87 11.11 0.02
CA GLY A 55 10.55 11.90 1.21
C GLY A 55 11.52 11.61 2.35
#